data_AF-A0A631CCD4-F1
#
_entry.id   AF-A0A631CCD4-F1
#
_cell.length_a   1.000
_cell.length_b   1.000
_cell.length_c   1.000
_cell.angle_alpha   90.00
_cell.angle_beta   90.00
_cell.angle_gamma   90.00
#
_symmetry.space_group_name_H-M   'P 1'
#
loop_
_entity.id
_entity.type
_entity.pdbx_description
1 polymer ?
#
loop_
_entity_poly.entity_id
_entity_poly.type
_entity_poly.pdbx_seq_one_letter_code
_entity_poly.pdbx_strand_id
1 'polypeptide(L)'
;MTVHTLKQCRPNQEETEYFWKLFHAAQRNDARWHGSEISIIADELSRTDLDRNQKLFLLRSWQVLVDNKGGFGRFMGAFDTYVYNMQDPDDDCVAWKPELAQILNDGNCFDVLLDAYHEAQQRIAELEAKLETADRLQDSAFRDGLKAGFSYGQTDDQSGFMQCMSAYSTRAGIGVKQQQDSVDSDVGGRNQPGMVTAIYIGAGDFVKVKGQVFEVEETDFDDHDVTLWFVGGNALKCSAGCPVEVVSAPVAAGIKVKES
;
A
#
# COMPACT_ATOMS: atom_id res chain seq x y z
N MET A 1 -38.18 10.69 -19.88
CA MET A 1 -38.12 11.80 -18.91
C MET A 1 -38.43 13.08 -19.68
N THR A 2 -39.49 13.79 -19.32
CA THR A 2 -39.86 15.03 -20.03
C THR A 2 -39.08 16.17 -19.40
N VAL A 3 -38.19 16.81 -20.18
CA VAL A 3 -37.39 17.94 -19.71
C VAL A 3 -38.21 19.21 -19.92
N HIS A 4 -38.46 19.95 -18.84
CA HIS A 4 -39.13 21.24 -18.88
C HIS A 4 -38.09 22.35 -18.66
N THR A 5 -37.92 23.23 -19.65
CA THR A 5 -37.01 24.38 -19.55
C THR A 5 -37.77 25.58 -19.02
N LEU A 6 -37.36 26.08 -17.85
CA LEU A 6 -37.96 27.23 -17.21
C LEU A 6 -36.96 28.39 -17.27
N LYS A 7 -37.26 29.43 -18.04
CA LYS A 7 -36.45 30.65 -18.12
C LYS A 7 -36.74 31.50 -16.89
N GLN A 8 -35.71 31.80 -16.11
CA GLN A 8 -35.83 32.72 -14.98
C GLN A 8 -35.21 34.06 -15.36
N CYS A 9 -35.90 35.14 -15.01
CA CYS A 9 -35.31 36.46 -15.11
C CYS A 9 -34.30 36.59 -13.96
N ARG A 10 -33.00 36.67 -14.28
CA ARG A 10 -31.96 36.94 -13.30
C ARG A 10 -31.79 38.45 -13.15
N PRO A 11 -31.79 38.99 -11.91
CA PRO A 11 -31.45 40.38 -11.71
C PRO A 11 -30.03 40.64 -12.20
N ASN A 12 -29.84 41.77 -12.89
CA ASN A 12 -28.52 42.19 -13.32
C ASN A 12 -27.65 42.62 -12.12
N GLN A 13 -26.40 42.98 -12.38
CA GLN A 13 -25.45 43.38 -11.33
C GLN A 13 -25.96 44.58 -10.51
N GLU A 14 -26.54 45.58 -11.18
CA GLU A 14 -27.06 46.78 -10.53
C GLU A 14 -28.29 46.46 -9.65
N GLU A 15 -29.23 45.67 -10.16
CA GLU A 15 -30.40 45.21 -9.41
C GLU A 15 -29.98 44.38 -8.19
N THR A 16 -29.00 43.50 -8.36
CA THR A 16 -28.42 42.71 -7.26
C THR A 16 -27.80 43.61 -6.18
N GLU A 17 -27.05 44.64 -6.57
CA GLU A 17 -26.50 45.62 -5.62
C GLU A 17 -27.59 46.38 -4.86
N TYR A 18 -28.70 46.75 -5.52
CA TYR A 18 -29.83 47.39 -4.86
C TYR A 18 -30.53 46.45 -3.88
N PHE A 19 -30.69 45.16 -4.19
CA PHE A 19 -31.21 44.18 -3.24
C PHE A 19 -30.32 44.06 -1.99
N TRP A 20 -29.01 44.08 -2.14
CA TRP A 20 -28.07 44.08 -1.01
C TRP A 20 -28.14 45.37 -0.18
N LYS A 21 -28.21 46.54 -0.84
CA LYS A 21 -28.41 47.82 -0.16
C LYS A 21 -29.70 47.81 0.67
N LEU A 22 -30.78 47.28 0.12
CA LEU A 22 -32.07 47.12 0.80
C LEU A 22 -31.96 46.17 1.99
N PHE A 23 -31.31 45.02 1.82
CA PHE A 23 -31.07 44.06 2.89
C PHE A 23 -30.27 44.65 4.05
N HIS A 24 -29.18 45.36 3.78
CA HIS A 24 -28.40 46.00 4.83
C HIS A 24 -29.13 47.17 5.50
N ALA A 25 -29.91 47.94 4.73
CA ALA A 25 -30.77 48.97 5.32
C ALA A 25 -31.81 48.35 6.27
N ALA A 26 -32.42 47.24 5.86
CA ALA A 26 -33.33 46.46 6.68
C ALA A 26 -32.66 45.96 7.96
N GLN A 27 -31.46 45.38 7.88
CA GLN A 27 -30.70 44.92 9.06
C GLN A 27 -30.31 46.05 10.02
N ARG A 28 -30.02 47.26 9.51
CA ARG A 28 -29.73 48.42 10.37
C ARG A 28 -30.98 48.92 11.10
N ASN A 29 -32.13 48.85 10.44
CA ASN A 29 -33.42 49.25 11.01
C ASN A 29 -34.02 48.17 11.93
N ASP A 30 -33.66 46.90 11.74
CA ASP A 30 -33.95 45.79 12.66
C ASP A 30 -33.14 46.01 13.96
N ALA A 31 -33.58 47.00 14.74
CA ALA A 31 -32.98 47.38 16.00
C ALA A 31 -33.14 46.21 16.97
N ARG A 32 -32.06 45.44 17.12
CA ARG A 32 -31.92 44.17 17.86
C ARG A 32 -32.44 44.20 19.33
N TRP A 33 -32.92 45.33 19.85
CA TRP A 33 -33.38 45.48 21.24
C TRP A 33 -34.62 46.38 21.47
N HIS A 34 -35.13 47.13 20.48
CA HIS A 34 -36.37 47.90 20.63
C HIS A 34 -37.11 47.97 19.28
N GLY A 35 -37.94 46.96 19.01
CA GLY A 35 -38.78 46.93 17.82
C GLY A 35 -39.74 48.10 17.83
N SER A 36 -39.59 49.02 16.89
CA SER A 36 -40.64 49.99 16.58
C SER A 36 -41.80 49.19 16.00
N GLU A 37 -42.77 48.85 16.84
CA GLU A 37 -43.99 48.18 16.39
C GLU A 37 -44.61 48.97 15.24
N ILE A 38 -45.26 48.28 14.30
CA ILE A 38 -45.89 48.92 13.15
C ILE A 38 -46.84 50.08 13.52
N SER A 39 -47.41 50.06 14.72
CA SER A 39 -48.23 51.13 15.29
C SER A 39 -47.48 52.47 15.36
N ILE A 40 -46.19 52.44 15.72
CA ILE A 40 -45.33 53.64 15.83
C ILE A 40 -45.08 54.23 14.45
N ILE A 41 -44.68 53.39 13.49
CA ILE A 41 -44.44 53.84 12.12
C ILE A 41 -45.74 54.30 11.44
N ALA A 42 -46.87 53.65 11.73
CA ALA A 42 -48.17 54.09 11.24
C ALA A 42 -48.56 55.48 11.77
N ASP A 43 -48.31 55.75 13.06
CA ASP A 43 -48.56 57.05 13.67
C ASP A 43 -47.63 58.13 13.08
N GLU A 44 -46.34 57.85 12.92
CA GLU A 44 -45.39 58.77 12.27
C GLU A 44 -45.80 59.09 10.83
N LEU A 45 -46.12 58.06 10.04
CA LEU A 45 -46.59 58.25 8.67
C LEU A 45 -47.91 59.04 8.63
N SER A 46 -48.79 58.89 9.62
CA SER A 46 -50.06 59.64 9.66
C SER A 46 -49.84 61.16 9.67
N ARG A 47 -48.71 61.62 10.24
CA ARG A 47 -48.33 63.03 10.37
C ARG A 47 -47.64 63.61 9.13
N THR A 48 -47.36 62.79 8.12
CA THR A 48 -46.77 63.23 6.85
C THR A 48 -47.85 63.65 5.84
N ASP A 49 -47.45 64.44 4.84
CA ASP A 49 -48.25 64.87 3.69
C ASP A 49 -48.37 63.81 2.58
N LEU A 50 -47.78 62.63 2.78
CA LEU A 50 -47.85 61.51 1.84
C LEU A 50 -49.31 61.08 1.58
N ASP A 51 -49.56 60.61 0.36
CA ASP A 51 -50.86 60.04 0.03
C ASP A 51 -51.06 58.65 0.66
N ARG A 52 -52.30 58.15 0.63
CA ARG A 52 -52.66 56.86 1.24
C ARG A 52 -51.85 55.68 0.67
N ASN A 53 -51.60 55.65 -0.65
CA ASN A 53 -50.87 54.56 -1.30
C ASN A 53 -49.40 54.61 -0.94
N GLN A 54 -48.79 55.80 -0.88
CA GLN A 54 -47.42 55.99 -0.42
C GLN A 54 -47.25 55.51 1.03
N LYS A 55 -48.15 55.92 1.93
CA LYS A 55 -48.17 55.46 3.33
C LYS A 55 -48.32 53.95 3.43
N LEU A 56 -49.23 53.36 2.64
CA LEU A 56 -49.46 51.92 2.63
C LEU A 56 -48.23 51.15 2.12
N PHE A 57 -47.59 51.64 1.06
CA PHE A 57 -46.36 51.07 0.52
C PHE A 57 -45.24 51.05 1.56
N LEU A 58 -45.01 52.17 2.24
CA LEU A 58 -43.99 52.27 3.30
C LEU A 58 -44.31 51.35 4.49
N LEU A 59 -45.58 51.27 4.92
CA LEU A 59 -46.00 50.35 5.97
C LEU A 59 -45.75 48.88 5.60
N ARG A 60 -46.12 48.46 4.38
CA ARG A 60 -45.88 47.09 3.91
C ARG A 60 -44.38 46.81 3.76
N SER A 61 -43.61 47.77 3.27
CA SER A 61 -42.17 47.66 3.17
C SER A 61 -41.54 47.49 4.56
N TRP A 62 -41.96 48.29 5.55
CA TRP A 62 -41.50 48.15 6.93
C TRP A 62 -41.81 46.76 7.51
N GLN A 63 -43.02 46.24 7.31
CA GLN A 63 -43.40 44.91 7.79
C GLN A 63 -42.53 43.78 7.24
N VAL A 64 -42.18 43.87 5.95
CA VAL A 64 -41.40 42.84 5.28
C VAL A 64 -39.92 42.97 5.64
N LEU A 65 -39.39 44.19 5.57
CA LEU A 65 -37.97 44.48 5.69
C LEU A 65 -37.52 44.52 7.15
N VAL A 66 -38.28 45.18 8.03
CA VAL A 66 -37.85 45.47 9.41
C VAL A 66 -38.55 44.56 10.41
N ASP A 67 -39.89 44.49 10.42
CA ASP A 67 -40.62 43.58 11.32
C ASP A 67 -40.47 42.09 10.94
N ASN A 68 -39.78 41.82 9.83
CA ASN A 68 -39.47 40.50 9.28
C ASN A 68 -40.70 39.56 9.14
N LYS A 69 -41.92 40.12 9.01
CA LYS A 69 -43.16 39.34 8.85
C LYS A 69 -43.16 38.53 7.55
N GLY A 70 -42.40 38.97 6.55
CA GLY A 70 -42.23 38.28 5.27
C GLY A 70 -41.01 37.36 5.21
N GLY A 71 -40.23 37.22 6.30
CA GLY A 71 -39.01 36.41 6.27
C GLY A 71 -37.94 36.95 5.31
N PHE A 72 -37.89 38.26 5.06
CA PHE A 72 -37.03 38.87 4.05
C PHE A 72 -35.55 38.50 4.23
N GLY A 73 -35.06 38.42 5.47
CA GLY A 73 -33.70 37.95 5.72
C GLY A 73 -33.46 36.48 5.35
N ARG A 74 -34.47 35.62 5.53
CA ARG A 74 -34.40 34.22 5.08
C ARG A 74 -34.42 34.14 3.55
N PHE A 75 -35.24 34.98 2.91
CA PHE A 75 -35.28 35.07 1.46
C PHE A 75 -33.92 35.50 0.88
N MET A 76 -33.31 36.56 1.42
CA MET A 76 -31.99 37.01 0.96
C MET A 76 -30.90 35.97 1.21
N GLY A 77 -30.91 35.28 2.35
CA GLY A 77 -29.97 34.18 2.60
C GLY A 77 -30.15 32.99 1.65
N ALA A 78 -31.39 32.65 1.30
CA ALA A 78 -31.69 31.62 0.30
C ALA A 78 -31.26 32.06 -1.10
N PHE A 79 -31.51 33.33 -1.46
CA PHE A 79 -31.10 33.92 -2.73
C PHE A 79 -29.58 33.90 -2.88
N ASP A 80 -28.84 34.34 -1.85
CA ASP A 80 -27.37 34.32 -1.82
C ASP A 80 -26.82 32.90 -2.00
N THR A 81 -27.37 31.95 -1.24
CA THR A 81 -26.98 30.53 -1.35
C THR A 81 -27.25 29.99 -2.76
N TYR A 82 -28.42 30.31 -3.32
CA TYR A 82 -28.79 29.84 -4.63
C TYR A 82 -27.89 30.44 -5.73
N VAL A 83 -27.74 31.76 -5.76
CA VAL A 83 -26.99 32.47 -6.81
C VAL A 83 -25.49 32.21 -6.72
N TYR A 84 -24.90 32.19 -5.52
CA TYR A 84 -23.44 32.09 -5.39
C TYR A 84 -22.93 30.67 -5.22
N ASN A 85 -23.72 29.74 -4.67
CA ASN A 85 -23.22 28.39 -4.39
C ASN A 85 -23.76 27.35 -5.37
N MET A 86 -25.00 27.49 -5.84
CA MET A 86 -25.70 26.41 -6.52
C MET A 86 -25.92 26.65 -8.01
N GLN A 87 -26.29 27.86 -8.41
CA GLN A 87 -26.63 28.21 -9.78
C GLN A 87 -25.38 28.54 -10.61
N ASP A 88 -25.36 28.11 -11.87
CA ASP A 88 -24.39 28.56 -12.86
C ASP A 88 -24.57 30.08 -13.14
N PRO A 89 -23.53 30.91 -12.93
CA PRO A 89 -23.61 32.33 -13.19
C PRO A 89 -23.62 32.72 -14.67
N ASP A 90 -23.34 31.81 -15.60
CA ASP A 90 -23.31 32.12 -17.03
C ASP A 90 -24.58 31.66 -17.77
N ASP A 91 -25.54 31.06 -17.06
CA ASP A 91 -26.78 30.53 -17.62
C ASP A 91 -28.01 31.43 -17.33
N ASP A 92 -28.95 31.49 -18.28
CA ASP A 92 -30.23 32.20 -18.18
C ASP A 92 -31.38 31.28 -17.68
N CYS A 93 -31.08 30.04 -17.36
CA CYS A 93 -32.00 29.07 -16.79
C CYS A 93 -31.50 28.48 -15.45
N VAL A 94 -32.34 27.64 -14.83
CA VAL A 94 -31.97 26.92 -13.60
C VAL A 94 -30.99 25.80 -13.96
N ALA A 95 -29.69 26.10 -13.85
CA ALA A 95 -28.61 25.15 -14.06
C ALA A 95 -27.75 25.03 -12.81
N TRP A 96 -27.32 23.80 -12.49
CA TRP A 96 -26.29 23.58 -11.47
C TRP A 96 -24.95 24.06 -11.99
N LYS A 97 -24.10 24.55 -11.10
CA LYS A 97 -22.69 24.78 -11.42
C LYS A 97 -22.03 23.54 -12.01
N PRO A 98 -21.11 23.68 -12.98
CA PRO A 98 -20.43 22.54 -13.60
C PRO A 98 -19.73 21.62 -12.59
N GLU A 99 -19.11 22.17 -11.56
CA GLU A 99 -18.40 21.39 -10.53
C GLU A 99 -19.37 20.57 -9.68
N LEU A 100 -20.54 21.13 -9.36
CA LEU A 100 -21.58 20.42 -8.61
C LEU A 100 -22.22 19.32 -9.46
N ALA A 101 -22.46 19.61 -10.75
CA ALA A 101 -22.95 18.61 -11.69
C ALA A 101 -21.96 17.44 -11.82
N GLN A 102 -20.65 17.74 -11.87
CA GLN A 102 -19.62 16.71 -11.89
C GLN A 102 -19.62 15.87 -10.62
N ILE A 103 -19.63 16.48 -9.43
CA ILE A 103 -19.70 15.74 -8.15
C ILE A 103 -20.94 14.84 -8.10
N LEU A 104 -22.10 15.34 -8.57
CA LEU A 104 -23.32 14.55 -8.61
C LEU A 104 -23.18 13.34 -9.57
N ASN A 105 -22.56 13.54 -10.73
CA ASN A 105 -22.29 12.48 -11.68
C ASN A 105 -21.28 11.45 -11.15
N ASP A 106 -20.22 11.91 -10.50
CA ASP A 106 -19.21 11.05 -9.86
C ASP A 106 -19.85 10.25 -8.72
N GLY A 107 -20.69 10.88 -7.92
CA GLY A 107 -21.47 10.23 -6.87
C GLY A 107 -22.42 9.16 -7.41
N ASN A 108 -23.04 9.38 -8.57
CA ASN A 108 -23.87 8.36 -9.23
C ASN A 108 -23.06 7.14 -9.69
N CYS A 109 -21.74 7.28 -9.90
CA CYS A 109 -20.87 6.17 -10.26
C CYS A 109 -20.39 5.38 -9.03
N PHE A 110 -20.61 5.89 -7.81
CA PHE A 110 -20.08 5.29 -6.58
C PHE A 110 -20.59 3.86 -6.33
N ASP A 111 -21.88 3.60 -6.56
CA ASP A 111 -22.45 2.26 -6.38
C ASP A 111 -21.80 1.23 -7.32
N VAL A 112 -21.56 1.63 -8.58
CA VAL A 112 -20.87 0.79 -9.57
C VAL A 112 -19.43 0.50 -9.15
N LEU A 113 -18.72 1.49 -8.61
CA LEU A 113 -17.37 1.31 -8.09
C LEU A 113 -17.34 0.41 -6.85
N LEU A 114 -18.33 0.52 -5.97
CA LEU A 114 -18.45 -0.29 -4.77
C LEU A 114 -18.68 -1.77 -5.12
N ASP A 115 -19.58 -2.03 -6.07
CA ASP A 115 -19.85 -3.38 -6.57
C ASP A 115 -18.60 -4.00 -7.22
N ALA A 116 -17.95 -3.25 -8.12
CA ALA A 116 -16.72 -3.70 -8.77
C ALA A 116 -15.59 -3.98 -7.75
N TYR A 117 -15.49 -3.17 -6.70
CA TYR A 117 -14.51 -3.38 -5.63
C TYR A 117 -14.79 -4.66 -4.83
N HIS A 118 -16.05 -4.92 -4.47
CA HIS A 118 -16.42 -6.17 -3.78
C HIS A 118 -16.17 -7.41 -4.64
N GLU A 119 -16.50 -7.36 -5.93
CA GLU A 119 -16.20 -8.45 -6.87
C GLU A 119 -14.68 -8.70 -6.98
N ALA A 120 -13.88 -7.64 -7.07
CA ALA A 120 -12.43 -7.74 -7.10
C ALA A 120 -11.87 -8.40 -5.82
N GLN A 121 -12.37 -8.00 -4.64
CA GLN A 121 -11.97 -8.61 -3.37
C GLN A 121 -12.30 -10.11 -3.30
N GLN A 122 -13.51 -10.50 -3.73
CA GLN A 122 -13.90 -11.91 -3.79
C GLN A 122 -12.97 -12.69 -4.71
N ARG A 123 -12.66 -12.13 -5.88
CA ARG A 123 -11.78 -12.78 -6.85
C ARG A 123 -10.36 -12.94 -6.33
N ILE A 124 -9.83 -11.96 -5.61
CA ILE A 124 -8.51 -12.04 -4.97
C ILE A 124 -8.50 -13.19 -3.96
N ALA A 125 -9.50 -13.26 -3.07
CA ALA A 125 -9.59 -14.33 -2.08
C ALA A 125 -9.68 -15.73 -2.72
N GLU A 126 -10.45 -15.88 -3.81
CA GLU A 126 -10.49 -17.14 -4.56
C GLU A 126 -9.13 -17.54 -5.15
N LEU A 127 -8.39 -16.57 -5.68
CA LEU A 127 -7.08 -16.81 -6.29
C LEU A 127 -6.03 -17.16 -5.23
N GLU A 128 -6.04 -16.48 -4.09
CA GLU A 128 -5.18 -16.80 -2.95
C GLU A 128 -5.42 -18.22 -2.43
N ALA A 129 -6.68 -18.64 -2.27
CA ALA A 129 -7.02 -20.00 -1.86
C ALA A 129 -6.57 -21.07 -2.87
N LYS A 130 -6.69 -20.77 -4.17
CA LYS A 130 -6.20 -21.67 -5.24
C LYS A 130 -4.68 -21.77 -5.23
N LEU A 131 -3.98 -20.65 -4.99
CA LEU A 131 -2.53 -20.62 -4.91
C LEU A 131 -2.03 -21.47 -3.74
N GLU A 132 -2.64 -21.31 -2.55
CA GLU A 132 -2.30 -22.13 -1.37
C GLU A 132 -2.55 -23.61 -1.62
N THR A 133 -3.65 -23.96 -2.29
CA THR A 133 -3.96 -25.35 -2.63
C THR A 133 -2.94 -25.93 -3.61
N ALA A 134 -2.55 -25.16 -4.63
CA ALA A 134 -1.55 -25.57 -5.60
C ALA A 134 -0.18 -25.80 -4.96
N ASP A 135 0.23 -24.92 -4.05
CA ASP A 135 1.47 -25.02 -3.30
C ASP A 135 1.51 -26.30 -2.45
N ARG A 136 0.43 -26.59 -1.71
CA ARG A 136 0.30 -27.84 -0.93
C ARG A 136 0.34 -29.09 -1.80
N LEU A 137 -0.30 -29.07 -2.96
CA LEU A 137 -0.29 -30.20 -3.89
C LEU A 137 1.12 -30.44 -4.44
N GLN A 138 1.84 -29.37 -4.80
CA GLN A 138 3.23 -29.45 -5.24
C GLN A 138 4.13 -30.04 -4.15
N ASP A 139 4.00 -29.56 -2.91
CA ASP A 139 4.74 -30.07 -1.76
C ASP A 139 4.44 -31.56 -1.49
N SER A 140 3.17 -31.97 -1.57
CA SER A 140 2.80 -33.38 -1.41
C SER A 140 3.37 -34.26 -2.52
N ALA A 141 3.30 -33.81 -3.77
CA ALA A 141 3.81 -34.54 -4.92
C ALA A 141 5.34 -34.70 -4.83
N PHE A 142 6.04 -33.66 -4.36
CA PHE A 142 7.47 -33.72 -4.12
C PHE A 142 7.83 -34.74 -3.02
N ARG A 143 7.12 -34.71 -1.89
CA ARG A 143 7.35 -35.65 -0.78
C ARG A 143 7.03 -37.10 -1.16
N ASP A 144 5.93 -37.31 -1.88
CA ASP A 144 5.55 -38.64 -2.36
C ASP A 144 6.57 -39.18 -3.37
N GLY A 145 7.08 -38.33 -4.26
CA GLY A 145 8.18 -38.65 -5.16
C GLY A 145 9.46 -39.04 -4.41
N LEU A 146 9.85 -38.27 -3.39
CA LEU A 146 11.00 -38.60 -2.53
C LEU A 146 10.83 -39.94 -1.82
N LYS A 147 9.65 -40.19 -1.25
CA LYS A 147 9.34 -41.43 -0.53
C LYS A 147 9.38 -42.65 -1.47
N ALA A 148 8.79 -42.52 -2.66
CA ALA A 148 8.85 -43.57 -3.67
C ALA A 148 10.32 -43.87 -4.06
N GLY A 149 11.11 -42.82 -4.34
CA GLY A 149 12.54 -42.95 -4.64
C GLY A 149 13.33 -43.65 -3.54
N PHE A 150 13.09 -43.29 -2.27
CA PHE A 150 13.75 -43.91 -1.12
C PHE A 150 13.39 -45.40 -0.97
N SER A 151 12.13 -45.76 -1.24
CA SER A 151 11.67 -47.15 -1.24
C SER A 151 12.30 -48.00 -2.34
N TYR A 152 12.51 -47.43 -3.54
CA TYR A 152 13.26 -48.09 -4.62
C TYR A 152 14.74 -48.29 -4.26
N GLY A 153 15.35 -47.32 -3.58
CA GLY A 153 16.72 -47.44 -3.08
C GLY A 153 16.88 -48.51 -1.97
N GLN A 154 15.87 -48.69 -1.11
CA GLN A 154 15.89 -49.71 -0.05
C GLN A 154 15.66 -51.13 -0.55
N THR A 155 14.96 -51.31 -1.67
CA THR A 155 14.63 -52.63 -2.23
C THR A 155 15.73 -53.18 -3.15
N ASP A 156 16.85 -52.48 -3.27
CA ASP A 156 17.95 -52.76 -4.22
C ASP A 156 17.45 -52.96 -5.66
N ASP A 157 16.31 -52.34 -6.01
CA ASP A 157 15.79 -52.32 -7.38
C ASP A 157 16.37 -51.13 -8.14
N GLN A 158 17.70 -51.05 -8.12
CA GLN A 158 18.47 -50.09 -8.89
C GLN A 158 18.14 -50.21 -10.39
N SER A 159 17.70 -51.41 -10.81
CA SER A 159 17.25 -51.70 -12.17
C SER A 159 15.95 -50.99 -12.54
N GLY A 160 14.93 -51.04 -11.68
CA GLY A 160 13.65 -50.35 -11.86
C GLY A 160 13.78 -48.83 -11.80
N PHE A 161 14.63 -48.32 -10.91
CA PHE A 161 14.96 -46.88 -10.85
C PHE A 161 15.64 -46.40 -12.14
N MET A 162 16.66 -47.12 -12.62
CA MET A 162 17.33 -46.81 -13.89
C MET A 162 16.37 -46.89 -15.09
N GLN A 163 15.46 -47.87 -15.11
CA GLN A 163 14.50 -48.04 -16.20
C GLN A 163 13.49 -46.88 -16.22
N CYS A 164 12.98 -46.48 -15.05
CA CYS A 164 12.08 -45.34 -14.90
C CYS A 164 12.74 -44.01 -15.31
N MET A 165 13.97 -43.77 -14.85
CA MET A 165 14.75 -42.58 -15.23
C MET A 165 15.10 -42.57 -16.72
N SER A 166 15.42 -43.73 -17.32
CA SER A 166 15.67 -43.81 -18.77
C SER A 166 14.44 -43.44 -19.60
N ALA A 167 13.25 -43.86 -19.17
CA ALA A 167 11.99 -43.53 -19.85
C ALA A 167 11.68 -42.03 -19.75
N TYR A 168 11.98 -41.41 -18.60
CA TYR A 168 11.80 -39.96 -18.38
C TYR A 168 12.83 -39.13 -19.17
N SER A 169 14.10 -39.53 -19.14
CA SER A 169 15.21 -38.88 -19.86
C SER A 169 15.08 -38.97 -21.38
N THR A 170 14.55 -40.07 -21.91
CA THR A 170 14.29 -40.21 -23.36
C THR A 170 13.16 -39.29 -23.82
N ARG A 171 12.19 -39.00 -22.95
CA ARG A 171 11.06 -38.08 -23.23
C ARG A 171 11.43 -36.61 -23.02
N ALA A 172 12.39 -36.33 -22.15
CA ALA A 172 12.88 -34.97 -21.84
C ALA A 172 14.14 -34.55 -22.62
N GLY A 173 14.75 -35.44 -23.43
CA GLY A 173 15.95 -35.15 -24.22
C GLY A 173 17.23 -35.00 -23.38
N ILE A 174 17.27 -35.54 -22.17
CA ILE A 174 18.40 -35.40 -21.23
C ILE A 174 19.27 -36.66 -21.31
N GLY A 175 20.47 -36.56 -21.89
CA GLY A 175 21.43 -37.67 -21.97
C GLY A 175 22.04 -38.00 -20.60
N VAL A 176 21.72 -39.17 -20.05
CA VAL A 176 22.31 -39.67 -18.80
C VAL A 176 23.66 -40.33 -19.10
N LYS A 177 24.75 -39.77 -18.60
CA LYS A 177 26.06 -40.45 -18.54
C LYS A 177 26.15 -41.15 -17.19
N GLN A 178 26.44 -42.45 -17.18
CA GLN A 178 26.79 -43.17 -15.96
C GLN A 178 28.07 -42.57 -15.38
N GLN A 179 27.94 -41.91 -14.23
CA GLN A 179 29.05 -41.62 -13.34
C GLN A 179 28.85 -42.52 -12.12
N GLN A 180 29.88 -43.28 -11.81
CA GLN A 180 29.88 -44.22 -10.70
C GLN A 180 30.01 -43.38 -9.43
N ASP A 181 28.90 -43.24 -8.70
CA ASP A 181 28.87 -42.48 -7.44
C ASP A 181 29.72 -43.21 -6.40
N SER A 182 30.87 -42.62 -6.07
CA SER A 182 31.37 -42.70 -4.70
C SER A 182 30.51 -41.77 -3.87
N VAL A 183 29.88 -42.35 -2.85
CA VAL A 183 29.04 -41.71 -1.83
C VAL A 183 29.65 -40.39 -1.35
N ASP A 184 28.93 -39.29 -1.52
CA ASP A 184 29.12 -38.08 -0.72
C ASP A 184 27.77 -37.65 -0.15
N SER A 185 27.46 -38.26 0.99
CA SER A 185 26.88 -37.51 2.09
C SER A 185 27.85 -36.38 2.43
N ASP A 186 27.41 -35.13 2.41
CA ASP A 186 27.80 -34.19 3.47
C ASP A 186 27.05 -32.85 3.40
N VAL A 187 26.14 -32.70 4.36
CA VAL A 187 26.28 -31.56 5.28
C VAL A 187 26.95 -32.14 6.52
N GLY A 188 28.28 -32.37 6.48
CA GLY A 188 28.92 -33.17 7.53
C GLY A 188 30.42 -33.40 7.53
N GLY A 189 31.24 -32.76 6.67
CA GLY A 189 32.68 -33.03 6.67
C GLY A 189 33.49 -31.87 6.10
N ARG A 190 33.91 -30.94 6.97
CA ARG A 190 35.06 -30.06 6.62
C ARG A 190 36.34 -30.89 6.65
N ASN A 191 37.33 -30.48 5.86
CA ASN A 191 38.53 -31.24 5.52
C ASN A 191 39.04 -32.15 6.65
N GLN A 192 39.12 -33.45 6.39
CA GLN A 192 39.54 -34.41 7.41
C GLN A 192 41.04 -34.27 7.72
N PRO A 193 41.48 -34.60 8.96
CA PRO A 193 42.89 -34.55 9.33
C PRO A 193 43.78 -35.36 8.39
N GLY A 194 44.85 -34.74 7.88
CA GLY A 194 45.74 -35.31 6.88
C GLY A 194 46.42 -34.24 6.04
N MET A 195 47.27 -34.66 5.09
CA MET A 195 47.90 -33.72 4.15
C MET A 195 46.89 -33.31 3.07
N VAL A 196 46.44 -32.06 3.13
CA VAL A 196 45.49 -31.47 2.18
C VAL A 196 46.22 -30.38 1.40
N THR A 197 46.00 -30.29 0.10
CA THR A 197 46.57 -29.19 -0.69
C THR A 197 46.03 -27.87 -0.18
N ALA A 198 46.90 -26.87 0.00
CA ALA A 198 46.54 -25.57 0.57
C ALA A 198 45.30 -24.92 -0.06
N ILE A 199 45.04 -25.18 -1.35
CA ILE A 199 43.87 -24.67 -2.06
C ILE A 199 42.51 -25.17 -1.58
N TYR A 200 42.48 -26.31 -0.90
CA TYR A 200 41.24 -26.89 -0.42
C TYR A 200 40.97 -26.54 1.05
N ILE A 201 41.89 -25.84 1.71
CA ILE A 201 41.77 -25.49 3.13
C ILE A 201 40.91 -24.23 3.25
N GLY A 202 39.91 -24.27 4.11
CA GLY A 202 38.93 -23.19 4.29
C GLY A 202 38.98 -22.56 5.68
N ALA A 203 38.23 -21.47 5.82
CA ALA A 203 38.03 -20.81 7.11
C ALA A 203 37.40 -21.78 8.14
N GLY A 204 37.99 -21.83 9.33
CA GLY A 204 37.63 -22.72 10.43
C GLY A 204 38.33 -24.08 10.42
N ASP A 205 39.19 -24.37 9.43
CA ASP A 205 40.06 -25.55 9.46
C ASP A 205 41.27 -25.30 10.38
N PHE A 206 41.80 -26.36 10.99
CA PHE A 206 43.00 -26.28 11.83
C PHE A 206 44.16 -26.93 11.10
N VAL A 207 45.28 -26.22 11.00
CA VAL A 207 46.47 -26.72 10.29
C VAL A 207 47.69 -26.73 11.21
N LYS A 208 48.58 -27.69 10.99
CA LYS A 208 49.83 -27.80 11.76
C LYS A 208 51.01 -27.31 10.93
N VAL A 209 51.62 -26.22 11.37
CA VAL A 209 52.77 -25.58 10.71
C VAL A 209 53.93 -25.56 11.69
N LYS A 210 55.04 -26.22 11.32
CA LYS A 210 56.26 -26.32 12.15
C LYS A 210 56.00 -26.80 13.59
N GLY A 211 55.03 -27.69 13.76
CA GLY A 211 54.68 -28.29 15.06
C GLY A 211 53.64 -27.53 15.89
N GLN A 212 53.21 -26.34 15.45
CA GLN A 212 52.15 -25.55 16.09
C GLN A 212 50.86 -25.62 15.28
N VAL A 213 49.72 -25.59 15.97
CA VAL A 213 48.39 -25.66 15.34
C VAL A 213 47.81 -24.27 15.26
N PHE A 214 47.32 -23.90 14.08
CA PHE A 214 46.67 -22.62 13.81
C PHE A 214 45.28 -22.85 13.23
N GLU A 215 44.32 -22.02 13.63
CA GLU A 215 43.00 -21.96 13.00
C GLU A 215 43.07 -21.02 11.80
N VAL A 216 42.58 -21.47 10.65
CA VAL A 216 42.53 -20.68 9.42
C VAL A 216 41.33 -19.75 9.49
N GLU A 217 41.58 -18.46 9.38
CA GLU A 217 40.55 -17.43 9.29
C GLU A 217 40.11 -17.22 7.85
N GLU A 218 41.06 -17.22 6.91
CA GLU A 218 40.81 -17.00 5.49
C GLU A 218 41.89 -17.68 4.65
N THR A 219 41.50 -18.12 3.45
CA THR A 219 42.44 -18.61 2.44
C THR A 219 42.31 -17.75 1.20
N ASP A 220 43.42 -17.10 0.82
CA ASP A 220 43.50 -16.23 -0.35
C ASP A 220 44.38 -16.86 -1.45
N PHE A 221 43.99 -16.67 -2.69
CA PHE A 221 44.57 -17.30 -3.87
C PHE A 221 44.97 -16.27 -4.91
N ASP A 222 46.23 -16.31 -5.34
CA ASP A 222 46.74 -15.55 -6.48
C ASP A 222 47.36 -16.53 -7.50
N ASP A 223 47.69 -16.06 -8.70
CA ASP A 223 47.96 -16.88 -9.89
C ASP A 223 49.08 -17.94 -9.73
N HIS A 224 49.88 -17.88 -8.66
CA HIS A 224 50.98 -18.83 -8.40
C HIS A 224 51.09 -19.33 -6.94
N ASP A 225 50.43 -18.69 -5.97
CA ASP A 225 50.59 -18.96 -4.54
C ASP A 225 49.24 -18.93 -3.79
N VAL A 226 49.19 -19.66 -2.68
CA VAL A 226 48.12 -19.67 -1.68
C VAL A 226 48.63 -19.02 -0.41
N THR A 227 47.83 -18.13 0.17
CA THR A 227 48.08 -17.55 1.49
C THR A 227 46.98 -17.98 2.46
N LEU A 228 47.36 -18.70 3.51
CA LEU A 228 46.49 -19.03 4.63
C LEU A 228 46.67 -17.96 5.72
N TRP A 229 45.62 -17.23 6.04
CA TRP A 229 45.57 -16.29 7.16
C TRP A 229 45.04 -17.00 8.39
N PHE A 230 45.73 -16.85 9.52
CA PHE A 230 45.36 -17.50 10.77
C PHE A 230 44.76 -16.53 11.77
N VAL A 231 43.83 -17.03 12.57
CA VAL A 231 43.26 -16.30 13.71
C VAL A 231 44.40 -15.87 14.64
N GLY A 232 44.57 -14.56 14.80
CA GLY A 232 45.70 -13.96 15.53
C GLY A 232 46.75 -13.27 14.65
N GLY A 233 46.52 -13.19 13.33
CA GLY A 233 47.23 -12.29 12.41
C GLY A 233 48.51 -12.85 11.78
N ASN A 234 48.83 -14.12 12.01
CA ASN A 234 49.93 -14.79 11.30
C ASN A 234 49.44 -15.33 9.95
N ALA A 235 50.34 -15.45 8.96
CA ALA A 235 50.00 -16.02 7.66
C ALA A 235 51.06 -17.02 7.18
N LEU A 236 50.61 -18.02 6.41
CA LEU A 236 51.47 -18.95 5.69
C LEU A 236 51.25 -18.81 4.19
N LYS A 237 52.29 -18.38 3.47
CA LYS A 237 52.30 -18.34 2.00
C LYS A 237 53.02 -19.56 1.43
N CYS A 238 52.40 -20.26 0.48
CA CYS A 238 52.95 -21.46 -0.16
C CYS A 238 52.43 -21.62 -1.61
N SER A 239 53.13 -22.38 -2.45
CA SER A 239 52.72 -22.59 -3.86
C SER A 239 51.39 -23.36 -4.00
N ALA A 240 50.66 -23.18 -5.11
CA ALA A 240 49.32 -23.75 -5.39
C ALA A 240 49.13 -25.29 -5.27
N GLY A 241 50.19 -26.06 -5.06
CA GLY A 241 50.13 -27.51 -4.81
C GLY A 241 50.71 -27.95 -3.46
N CYS A 242 51.01 -27.01 -2.56
CA CYS A 242 51.70 -27.32 -1.31
C CYS A 242 50.80 -28.16 -0.39
N PRO A 243 51.23 -29.38 0.01
CA PRO A 243 50.48 -30.18 0.97
C PRO A 243 50.69 -29.60 2.38
N VAL A 244 49.58 -29.28 3.04
CA VAL A 244 49.53 -28.76 4.40
C VAL A 244 48.79 -29.75 5.29
N GLU A 245 49.34 -30.03 6.47
CA GLU A 245 48.73 -30.96 7.42
C GLU A 245 47.52 -30.29 8.08
N VAL A 246 46.32 -30.67 7.67
CA VAL A 246 45.08 -30.37 8.40
C VAL A 246 44.98 -31.31 9.60
N VAL A 247 44.58 -30.78 10.74
CA VAL A 247 44.42 -31.51 12.00
C VAL A 247 43.05 -31.24 12.59
N SER A 248 42.60 -32.08 13.52
CA SER A 248 41.39 -31.78 14.28
C SER A 248 41.60 -30.57 15.18
N ALA A 249 40.51 -29.85 15.47
CA ALA A 249 40.50 -28.77 16.44
C ALA A 249 41.16 -29.20 17.76
N PRO A 250 42.07 -28.41 18.34
CA PRO A 250 42.71 -28.76 19.58
C PRO A 250 41.65 -28.86 20.69
N VAL A 251 41.52 -30.04 21.29
CA VAL A 251 40.65 -30.24 22.45
C VAL A 251 41.29 -29.48 23.62
N ALA A 252 40.60 -28.49 24.16
CA ALA A 252 41.05 -27.79 25.36
C ALA A 252 41.27 -28.81 26.48
N ALA A 253 42.54 -29.05 26.85
CA ALA A 253 42.89 -29.92 27.96
C ALA A 253 42.26 -29.34 29.24
N GLY A 254 41.41 -30.13 29.89
CA GLY A 254 40.45 -29.66 30.89
C GLY A 254 41.04 -28.95 32.09
N ILE A 255 40.42 -27.83 32.47
CA ILE A 255 40.45 -27.32 33.83
C ILE A 255 39.38 -28.08 34.61
N LYS A 256 39.80 -29.02 35.46
CA LYS A 256 38.97 -29.55 36.55
C LYS A 256 38.75 -28.42 37.55
N VAL A 257 37.52 -27.91 37.63
CA VAL A 257 37.10 -27.14 38.82
C VAL A 257 36.62 -28.15 39.86
N LYS A 258 37.34 -28.21 40.98
CA LYS A 258 36.91 -28.89 42.21
C LYS A 258 35.66 -28.17 42.74
N GLU A 259 34.64 -28.94 43.11
CA GLU A 259 33.56 -28.47 43.98
C GLU A 259 34.10 -28.26 45.40
N SER A 260 34.13 -27.00 45.86
CA SER A 260 33.77 -26.51 47.20
C SER A 260 33.95 -24.99 47.22
#